data_AF-A0A2V8GYH5-F1
#
_entry.id   AF-A0A2V8GYH5-F1
#
_cell.length_a   1.000
_cell.length_b   1.000
_cell.length_c   1.000
_cell.angle_alpha   90.00
_cell.angle_beta   90.00
_cell.angle_gamma   90.00
#
_symmetry.space_group_name_H-M   'P 1'
#
loop_
_entity.id
_entity.type
_entity.pdbx_description
1 polymer ?
#
loop_
_entity_poly.entity_id
_entity_poly.type
_entity_poly.pdbx_seq_one_letter_code
_entity_poly.pdbx_strand_id
1 'polypeptide(L)'
;MWTTDVTDGGKNYNVAIFGCGGPNGGVKLVGNQQFPTLVADTMGTFRKLKMLTPDIYVTGHPQMLFAGKIERMKNNERPHPLLDPGARAWTKMLDDAQAAFEKRVAAERAQSSSR
;
A
#
# COMPACT_ATOMS: atom_id res chain seq x y z
N MET A 1 6.41 2.97 -6.05
CA MET A 1 6.18 1.51 -6.04
C MET A 1 7.22 0.89 -6.93
N TRP A 2 7.80 -0.22 -6.51
CA TRP A 2 8.69 -1.02 -7.35
C TRP A 2 8.22 -2.48 -7.36
N THR A 3 8.41 -3.17 -8.48
CA THR A 3 8.06 -4.60 -8.62
C THR A 3 9.24 -5.37 -9.16
N THR A 4 9.37 -6.63 -8.75
CA THR A 4 10.37 -7.55 -9.29
C THR A 4 9.85 -8.97 -9.27
N ASP A 5 10.43 -9.82 -10.10
CA ASP A 5 10.22 -11.25 -10.01
C ASP A 5 11.39 -11.88 -9.23
N VAL A 6 11.07 -12.87 -8.40
CA VAL A 6 12.05 -13.66 -7.64
C VAL A 6 11.73 -15.14 -7.76
N THR A 7 12.75 -15.99 -7.73
CA THR A 7 12.59 -17.45 -7.68
C THR A 7 12.88 -17.95 -6.27
N ASP A 8 11.95 -18.70 -5.69
CA ASP A 8 12.11 -19.35 -4.38
C ASP A 8 11.48 -20.76 -4.39
N GLY A 9 12.23 -21.77 -3.95
CA GLY A 9 11.76 -23.17 -3.95
C GLY A 9 11.33 -23.69 -5.33
N GLY A 10 11.95 -23.21 -6.41
CA GLY A 10 11.58 -23.57 -7.79
C GLY A 10 10.31 -22.90 -8.32
N LYS A 11 9.69 -21.99 -7.55
CA LYS A 11 8.53 -21.19 -7.96
C LYS A 11 8.94 -19.73 -8.18
N ASN A 12 8.40 -19.12 -9.23
CA ASN A 12 8.54 -17.68 -9.46
C ASN A 12 7.41 -16.92 -8.74
N TYR A 13 7.76 -15.79 -8.15
CA TYR A 13 6.85 -14.87 -7.46
C TYR A 13 7.02 -13.47 -8.00
N ASN A 14 5.92 -12.79 -8.33
CA ASN A 14 5.93 -11.34 -8.52
C ASN A 14 5.81 -10.63 -7.17
N VAL A 15 6.78 -9.78 -6.85
CA VAL A 15 6.91 -9.09 -5.58
C VAL A 15 6.68 -7.60 -5.75
N ALA A 16 5.75 -7.04 -4.98
CA ALA A 16 5.55 -5.59 -4.88
C ALA A 16 6.26 -5.00 -3.64
N ILE A 17 7.08 -3.97 -3.84
CA ILE A 17 7.76 -3.22 -2.78
C ILE A 17 7.08 -1.86 -2.61
N PHE A 18 6.22 -1.79 -1.60
CA PHE A 18 5.38 -0.64 -1.31
C PHE A 18 6.09 0.37 -0.41
N GLY A 19 6.47 1.51 -0.99
CA GLY A 19 7.15 2.58 -0.26
C GLY A 19 6.23 3.40 0.64
N CYS A 20 5.15 3.97 0.10
CA CYS A 20 4.20 4.79 0.85
C CYS A 20 2.85 4.82 0.12
N GLY A 21 1.76 4.89 0.89
CA GLY A 21 0.39 4.86 0.40
C GLY A 21 -0.35 6.19 0.35
N GLY A 22 0.26 7.28 0.81
CA GLY A 22 -0.39 8.59 0.76
C GLY A 22 0.31 9.66 1.61
N PRO A 23 -0.26 10.88 1.64
CA PRO A 23 0.32 12.00 2.36
C PRO A 23 0.33 11.79 3.89
N ASN A 24 1.43 12.19 4.53
CA ASN A 24 1.59 12.10 5.99
C ASN A 24 0.54 12.92 6.76
N GLY A 25 0.39 12.60 8.05
CA GLY A 25 -0.39 13.42 8.99
C GLY A 25 0.16 14.86 9.03
N GLY A 26 -0.73 15.85 9.06
CA GLY A 26 -0.37 17.27 9.07
C GLY A 26 -0.21 17.93 7.69
N VAL A 27 -0.10 17.16 6.60
CA VAL A 27 -0.12 17.71 5.23
C VAL A 27 -1.49 18.31 4.91
N LYS A 28 -1.58 19.57 4.51
CA LYS A 28 -2.84 20.12 3.98
C LYS A 28 -3.18 19.42 2.67
N LEU A 29 -4.34 18.75 2.56
CA LEU A 29 -4.73 18.04 1.35
C LEU A 29 -5.49 18.96 0.39
N VAL A 30 -6.45 19.72 0.92
CA VAL A 30 -7.33 20.60 0.13
C VAL A 30 -6.78 22.01 0.10
N GLY A 31 -6.64 22.61 -1.09
CA GLY A 31 -6.11 23.98 -1.20
C GLY A 31 -4.63 24.10 -0.78
N ASN A 32 -3.85 23.04 -1.02
CA ASN A 32 -2.40 23.05 -0.84
C ASN A 32 -1.74 23.82 -1.99
N GLN A 33 -1.19 25.00 -1.69
CA GLN A 33 -0.55 25.87 -2.70
C GLN A 33 0.78 25.30 -3.21
N GLN A 34 1.48 24.50 -2.40
CA GLN A 34 2.75 23.87 -2.79
C GLN A 34 2.53 22.60 -3.62
N PHE A 35 1.37 21.95 -3.48
CA PHE A 35 1.01 20.78 -4.25
C PHE A 35 -0.49 20.79 -4.62
N PRO A 36 -0.90 21.59 -5.63
CA PRO A 36 -2.30 21.79 -5.96
C PRO A 36 -3.04 20.53 -6.44
N THR A 37 -2.32 19.59 -7.05
CA THR A 37 -2.88 18.35 -7.61
C THR A 37 -2.86 17.17 -6.64
N LEU A 38 -2.41 17.38 -5.39
CA LEU A 38 -2.16 16.33 -4.40
C LEU A 38 -3.31 15.32 -4.26
N VAL A 39 -4.56 15.80 -4.22
CA VAL A 39 -5.73 14.91 -4.12
C VAL A 39 -5.90 14.05 -5.37
N ALA A 40 -5.83 14.66 -6.55
CA ALA A 40 -5.99 13.94 -7.81
C ALA A 40 -4.87 12.92 -8.03
N ASP A 41 -3.62 13.29 -7.70
CA ASP A 41 -2.45 12.44 -7.86
C ASP A 41 -2.45 11.26 -6.88
N THR A 42 -2.89 11.49 -5.64
CA THR A 42 -3.05 10.42 -4.64
C THR A 42 -4.13 9.42 -5.08
N MET A 43 -5.28 9.91 -5.56
CA MET A 43 -6.33 9.04 -6.12
C MET A 43 -5.88 8.30 -7.40
N GLY A 44 -5.09 8.95 -8.25
CA GLY A 44 -4.44 8.31 -9.39
C GLY A 44 -3.48 7.20 -8.96
N THR A 45 -2.77 7.39 -7.86
CA THR A 45 -1.87 6.38 -7.28
C THR A 45 -2.65 5.15 -6.82
N PHE A 46 -3.73 5.31 -6.06
CA PHE A 46 -4.55 4.16 -5.64
C PHE A 46 -5.07 3.35 -6.83
N ARG A 47 -5.57 4.03 -7.89
CA ARG A 47 -6.03 3.35 -9.11
C ARG A 47 -4.92 2.52 -9.76
N LYS A 48 -3.72 3.09 -9.93
CA LYS A 48 -2.58 2.37 -10.53
C LYS A 48 -2.13 1.19 -9.67
N LEU A 49 -2.10 1.35 -8.35
CA LEU A 49 -1.68 0.29 -7.43
C LEU A 49 -2.68 -0.88 -7.41
N LYS A 50 -3.98 -0.60 -7.51
CA LYS A 50 -5.05 -1.62 -7.57
C LYS A 50 -5.06 -2.42 -8.87
N MET A 51 -4.33 -1.99 -9.90
CA MET A 51 -4.12 -2.79 -11.12
C MET A 51 -3.07 -3.89 -10.94
N LEU A 52 -2.29 -3.84 -9.86
CA LEU A 52 -1.27 -4.85 -9.57
C LEU A 52 -1.88 -6.03 -8.81
N THR A 53 -1.44 -7.24 -9.14
CA THR A 53 -1.82 -8.49 -8.48
C THR A 53 -0.57 -9.25 -8.02
N PRO A 54 0.19 -8.73 -7.05
CA PRO A 54 1.43 -9.37 -6.61
C PRO A 54 1.15 -10.67 -5.86
N ASP A 55 2.05 -11.65 -6.00
CA ASP A 55 2.03 -12.85 -5.17
C ASP A 55 2.48 -12.54 -3.73
N ILE A 56 3.43 -11.61 -3.59
CA ILE A 56 3.99 -11.17 -2.32
C ILE A 56 4.06 -9.64 -2.35
N TYR A 57 3.66 -8.98 -1.26
CA TYR A 57 3.98 -7.56 -1.09
C TYR A 57 4.76 -7.33 0.20
N VAL A 58 5.67 -6.38 0.17
CA VAL A 58 6.40 -5.88 1.33
C VAL A 58 6.23 -4.36 1.44
N THR A 59 6.34 -3.83 2.65
CA THR A 59 6.16 -2.39 2.91
C THR A 59 7.43 -1.79 3.50
N GLY A 60 7.57 -0.46 3.44
CA GLY A 60 8.63 0.29 4.14
C GLY A 60 8.61 0.13 5.68
N HIS A 61 7.52 -0.40 6.24
CA HIS A 61 7.38 -0.72 7.66
C HIS A 61 7.00 -2.22 7.82
N PRO A 62 7.95 -3.14 7.59
CA PRO A 62 7.67 -4.57 7.44
C PRO A 62 7.46 -5.31 8.76
N GLN A 63 7.60 -4.65 9.92
CA GLN A 63 7.64 -5.31 11.23
C GLN A 63 6.43 -6.23 11.45
N MET A 64 5.21 -5.70 11.20
CA MET A 64 3.97 -6.46 11.35
C MET A 64 3.81 -7.55 10.29
N LEU A 65 4.28 -7.29 9.07
CA LEU A 65 4.21 -8.25 7.97
C LEU A 65 5.05 -9.50 8.26
N PHE A 66 6.21 -9.33 8.90
CA PHE A 66 7.19 -10.38 9.19
C PHE A 66 7.01 -11.04 10.57
N ALA A 67 6.18 -10.46 11.45
CA ALA A 67 5.89 -11.00 12.77
C ALA A 67 5.46 -12.48 12.70
N GLY A 68 6.17 -13.36 13.42
CA GLY A 68 5.90 -14.80 13.44
C GLY A 68 6.23 -15.57 12.15
N LYS A 69 6.79 -14.91 11.12
CA LYS A 69 7.09 -15.54 9.82
C LYS A 69 8.58 -15.75 9.56
N ILE A 70 9.45 -15.03 10.27
CA ILE A 70 10.91 -15.09 10.06
C ILE A 70 11.44 -16.51 10.20
N GLU A 71 11.15 -17.20 11.31
CA GLU A 71 11.62 -18.57 11.52
C GLU A 71 11.03 -19.58 10.53
N ARG A 72 9.76 -19.39 10.15
CA ARG A 72 9.10 -20.20 9.11
C ARG A 72 9.79 -20.07 7.75
N MET A 73 10.19 -18.84 7.39
CA MET A 73 10.98 -18.60 6.18
C MET A 73 12.36 -19.23 6.26
N LYS A 74 13.07 -19.10 7.39
CA LYS A 74 14.38 -19.75 7.60
C LYS A 74 14.30 -21.28 7.50
N ASN A 75 13.18 -21.86 7.94
CA ASN A 75 12.92 -23.30 7.85
C ASN A 75 12.44 -23.75 6.46
N ASN A 76 12.46 -22.86 5.47
CA ASN A 76 11.97 -23.13 4.11
C ASN A 76 10.52 -23.66 4.08
N GLU A 77 9.66 -23.18 4.98
CA GLU A 77 8.25 -23.56 4.96
C GLU A 77 7.58 -23.17 3.62
N ARG A 78 6.73 -24.05 3.08
CA ARG A 78 5.99 -23.82 1.85
C ARG A 78 4.48 -24.06 2.04
N PRO A 79 3.58 -23.26 1.42
CA PRO A 79 3.89 -22.12 0.53
C PRO A 79 4.62 -20.99 1.26
N HIS A 80 5.34 -20.14 0.52
CA HIS A 80 6.17 -19.08 1.11
C HIS A 80 5.37 -18.29 2.17
N PRO A 81 5.87 -18.07 3.40
CA PRO A 81 5.09 -17.44 4.48
C PRO A 81 4.54 -16.05 4.19
N LEU A 82 5.12 -15.34 3.22
CA LEU A 82 4.64 -14.02 2.75
C LEU A 82 3.69 -14.09 1.55
N LEU A 83 3.39 -15.28 1.04
CA LEU A 83 2.42 -15.45 -0.06
C LEU A 83 1.09 -14.82 0.35
N ASP A 84 0.55 -13.99 -0.53
CA ASP A 84 -0.76 -13.37 -0.44
C ASP A 84 -1.67 -13.98 -1.51
N PRO A 85 -2.39 -15.07 -1.22
CA PRO A 85 -3.20 -15.75 -2.23
C PRO A 85 -4.27 -14.82 -2.78
N GLY A 86 -4.19 -14.56 -4.09
CA GLY A 86 -5.11 -13.68 -4.80
C GLY A 86 -4.93 -12.19 -4.47
N ALA A 87 -3.75 -11.77 -3.98
CA ALA A 87 -3.45 -10.38 -3.62
C ALA A 87 -4.48 -9.76 -2.66
N ARG A 88 -5.02 -10.57 -1.73
CA ARG A 88 -6.11 -10.16 -0.84
C ARG A 88 -5.66 -9.15 0.21
N ALA A 89 -4.52 -9.40 0.85
CA ALA A 89 -3.95 -8.47 1.82
C ALA A 89 -3.46 -7.19 1.15
N TRP A 90 -2.86 -7.29 -0.04
CA TRP A 90 -2.52 -6.17 -0.91
C TRP A 90 -3.73 -5.28 -1.21
N THR A 91 -4.81 -5.89 -1.73
CA THR A 91 -6.05 -5.18 -2.09
C THR A 91 -6.67 -4.51 -0.86
N LYS A 92 -6.79 -5.25 0.25
CA LYS A 92 -7.34 -4.72 1.50
C LYS A 92 -6.54 -3.52 2.01
N MET A 93 -5.22 -3.58 1.99
CA MET A 93 -4.37 -2.48 2.44
C MET A 93 -4.63 -1.21 1.61
N LEU A 94 -4.77 -1.35 0.30
CA LEU A 94 -5.07 -0.21 -0.59
C LEU A 94 -6.49 0.33 -0.38
N ASP A 95 -7.47 -0.53 -0.15
CA ASP A 95 -8.85 -0.11 0.14
C ASP A 95 -8.94 0.66 1.45
N ASP A 96 -8.34 0.13 2.52
CA ASP A 96 -8.32 0.80 3.83
C ASP A 96 -7.61 2.17 3.74
N ALA A 97 -6.48 2.24 3.03
CA ALA A 97 -5.73 3.48 2.84
C ALA A 97 -6.50 4.51 1.98
N GLN A 98 -7.16 4.06 0.91
CA GLN A 98 -7.97 4.93 0.07
C GLN A 98 -9.16 5.50 0.86
N ALA A 99 -9.88 4.66 1.60
CA ALA A 99 -11.02 5.09 2.40
C ALA A 99 -10.61 6.11 3.47
N ALA A 100 -9.47 5.88 4.15
CA ALA A 100 -8.93 6.82 5.11
C ALA A 100 -8.55 8.17 4.47
N PHE A 101 -7.97 8.13 3.27
CA PHE A 101 -7.63 9.33 2.51
C PHE A 101 -8.87 10.13 2.09
N GLU A 102 -9.87 9.47 1.51
CA GLU A 102 -11.14 10.08 1.10
C GLU A 102 -11.86 10.73 2.29
N LYS A 103 -11.89 10.05 3.43
CA LYS A 103 -12.45 10.59 4.68
C LYS A 103 -11.75 11.89 5.11
N ARG A 104 -10.42 11.94 5.01
CA ARG A 104 -9.65 13.14 5.36
C ARG A 104 -9.90 14.29 4.38
N VAL A 105 -9.97 14.00 3.07
CA VAL A 105 -10.33 15.00 2.06
C VAL A 105 -11.72 15.59 2.32
N ALA A 106 -12.70 14.74 2.62
CA ALA A 106 -14.06 15.19 2.93
C ALA A 106 -14.09 16.10 4.18
N ALA A 107 -13.38 15.70 5.25
CA ALA A 107 -13.28 16.49 6.47
C ALA A 107 -12.64 17.87 6.24
N GLU A 108 -11.56 17.95 5.46
CA GLU A 108 -10.89 19.22 5.15
C GLU A 108 -11.75 20.12 4.25
N ARG A 109 -12.51 19.56 3.31
CA ARG A 109 -13.47 20.32 2.49
C ARG A 109 -14.58 20.93 3.35
N ALA A 110 -15.17 20.14 4.25
CA ALA A 110 -16.23 20.62 5.14
C ALA A 110 -15.76 21.77 6.04
N GLN A 111 -14.55 21.67 6.59
CA GLN A 111 -13.94 22.74 7.40
C GLN A 111 -13.63 24.02 6.60
N SER A 112 -13.38 23.88 5.30
CA SER A 112 -13.13 25.01 4.40
C SER A 112 -14.41 25.71 3.98
N SER A 113 -15.55 24.99 3.90
CA SER A 113 -16.87 25.55 3.59
C SER A 113 -17.57 26.20 4.79
N SER A 114 -17.12 25.92 6.01
CA SER A 114 -17.65 26.53 7.25
C SER A 114 -16.94 27.82 7.67
N ARG A 115 -16.04 28.34 6.84
CA ARG A 115 -15.33 29.62 7.03
C ARG A 115 -15.71 30.57 5.90
#